data_AF-A0AA43CSU0-F1
#
_entry.id   AF-A0AA43CSU0-F1
#
_cell.length_a   1.000
_cell.length_b   1.000
_cell.length_c   1.000
_cell.angle_alpha   90.00
_cell.angle_beta   90.00
_cell.angle_gamma   90.00
#
_symmetry.space_group_name_H-M   'P 1'
#
loop_
_entity.id
_entity.type
_entity.pdbx_description
1 polymer ?
#
loop_
_entity_poly.entity_id
_entity_poly.type
_entity_poly.pdbx_seq_one_letter_code
_entity_poly.pdbx_strand_id
1 'polypeptide(L)' 'MTDLLTGLALVFVIEGLILAIFPDRLRWLLERMAEVPPEALRVAGVVSAAGGVFFVWLLRG' A
#
# COMPACT_ATOMS: atom_id res chain seq x y z
N MET A 1 -6.41 -12.50 -16.49
CA MET A 1 -7.60 -12.04 -15.75
C MET A 1 -7.55 -12.48 -14.29
N THR A 2 -7.20 -13.74 -14.01
CA THR A 2 -6.95 -14.26 -12.66
C THR A 2 -5.88 -13.49 -11.90
N ASP A 3 -4.79 -13.10 -12.57
CA ASP A 3 -3.66 -12.41 -11.91
C ASP A 3 -4.03 -11.09 -11.22
N LEU A 4 -4.94 -10.31 -11.81
CA LEU A 4 -5.44 -9.08 -11.19
C LEU A 4 -6.27 -9.40 -9.94
N LEU A 5 -7.14 -10.41 -10.03
CA LEU A 5 -7.94 -10.87 -8.89
C LEU A 5 -7.05 -11.43 -7.77
N THR A 6 -6.01 -12.19 -8.11
CA THR A 6 -5.02 -12.69 -7.16
C THR A 6 -4.27 -11.54 -6.49
N GLY A 7 -3.83 -10.54 -7.27
CA GLY A 7 -3.19 -9.35 -6.71
C GLY A 7 -4.11 -8.60 -5.74
N LEU A 8 -5.39 -8.42 -6.11
CA LEU A 8 -6.37 -7.77 -5.24
C LEU A 8 -6.63 -8.59 -3.97
N ALA A 9 -6.76 -9.92 -4.07
CA ALA A 9 -6.92 -10.80 -2.91
C ALA A 9 -5.72 -10.69 -1.95
N LEU A 10 -4.49 -10.60 -2.47
CA LEU A 10 -3.30 -10.41 -1.65
C LEU A 10 -3.29 -9.04 -0.94
N VAL A 11 -3.75 -7.96 -1.59
CA VAL A 11 -3.91 -6.65 -0.95
C VAL A 11 -4.86 -6.77 0.26
N PHE A 12 -6.03 -7.40 0.07
CA PHE A 12 -6.98 -7.62 1.18
C PHE A 12 -6.38 -8.44 2.33
N VAL A 13 -5.62 -9.49 2.01
CA VAL A 13 -4.94 -10.32 3.02
C VAL A 13 -3.92 -9.48 3.80
N ILE A 14 -3.08 -8.72 3.10
CA ILE A 14 -2.03 -7.91 3.74
C ILE A 14 -2.65 -6.80 4.60
N GLU A 15 -3.62 -6.04 4.09
CA GLU A 15 -4.30 -4.99 4.85
C GLU A 15 -5.04 -5.56 6.07
N GLY A 16 -5.74 -6.69 5.89
CA GLY A 16 -6.43 -7.37 6.98
C GLY A 16 -5.48 -7.88 8.07
N LEU A 17 -4.32 -8.42 7.70
CA LEU A 17 -3.30 -8.86 8.65
C LEU A 17 -2.69 -7.68 9.42
N ILE A 18 -2.43 -6.55 8.77
CA ILE A 18 -1.93 -5.34 9.44
C ILE A 18 -2.95 -4.86 10.47
N LEU A 19 -4.24 -4.82 10.11
CA LEU A 19 -5.33 -4.47 11.03
C LEU A 19 -5.45 -5.44 12.20
N ALA A 20 -5.34 -6.74 11.95
CA ALA A 20 -5.53 -7.78 12.96
C ALA A 20 -4.35 -7.88 13.96
N ILE A 21 -3.11 -7.73 13.48
CA ILE A 21 -1.90 -7.94 14.27
C ILE A 21 -1.41 -6.62 14.90
N PHE A 22 -1.53 -5.50 14.18
CA PHE A 22 -0.95 -4.22 14.57
C PHE A 22 -1.95 -3.04 14.57
N PRO A 23 -3.11 -3.17 15.23
CA PRO A 23 -4.16 -2.14 15.17
C PRO A 23 -3.70 -0.78 15.71
N ASP A 24 -2.99 -0.75 16.85
CA ASP A 24 -2.56 0.50 17.47
C ASP A 24 -1.46 1.21 16.67
N ARG A 25 -0.57 0.44 16.04
CA ARG A 25 0.50 0.98 15.19
C ARG A 25 -0.08 1.61 13.93
N LEU A 26 -1.11 0.98 13.34
CA LEU A 26 -1.82 1.52 12.19
C LEU A 26 -2.54 2.83 12.56
N ARG A 27 -3.23 2.87 13.72
CA ARG A 27 -3.87 4.10 14.19
C ARG A 27 -2.86 5.25 14.35
N TRP A 28 -1.74 4.99 15.02
CA TRP A 28 -0.68 5.97 15.19
C TRP A 28 -0.13 6.47 13.85
N LEU A 29 0.07 5.58 12.87
CA LEU A 29 0.54 5.96 11.54
C LEU A 29 -0.47 6.87 10.84
N LEU A 30 -1.77 6.55 10.92
CA LEU A 30 -2.83 7.36 10.31
C LEU A 30 -2.93 8.76 10.93
N GLU A 31 -2.78 8.87 12.26
CA GLU A 31 -2.71 10.16 12.95
C GLU A 31 -1.55 11.00 12.45
N ARG A 32 -0.38 10.39 12.23
CA ARG A 32 0.79 11.08 11.66
C ARG A 32 0.58 11.49 10.21
N MET A 33 -0.05 10.64 9.41
CA MET A 33 -0.38 10.98 8.02
C MET A 33 -1.34 12.17 7.92
N ALA A 34 -2.23 12.35 8.91
CA ALA A 34 -3.16 13.48 8.94
C ALA A 34 -2.46 14.85 9.11
N GLU A 35 -1.24 14.85 9.66
CA GLU A 35 -0.41 16.05 9.81
C GLU A 35 0.42 16.37 8.55
N VAL A 36 0.49 15.44 7.59
CA VAL A 36 1.29 15.60 6.37
C VAL A 36 0.49 16.37 5.29
N PRO A 37 1.09 17.38 4.63
CA PRO A 37 0.42 18.09 3.53
C PRO A 37 -0.05 17.15 2.41
N PRO A 38 -1.24 17.38 1.82
CA PRO A 38 -1.78 16.55 0.74
C PRO A 38 -0.85 16.41 -0.47
N GLU A 39 -0.05 17.42 -0.79
CA GLU A 39 0.94 17.41 -1.86
C GLU A 39 1.99 16.33 -1.63
N ALA A 40 2.52 16.25 -0.41
CA ALA A 40 3.54 15.28 -0.04
C ALA A 40 2.98 13.84 -0.06
N LEU A 41 1.74 13.65 0.44
CA LEU A 41 1.04 12.37 0.35
C LEU A 41 0.83 11.93 -1.10
N ARG A 42 0.44 12.85 -1.99
CA ARG A 42 0.30 12.56 -3.43
C ARG A 42 1.61 12.11 -4.06
N VAL A 43 2.71 12.83 -3.80
CA VAL A 43 4.03 12.46 -4.33
C VAL A 43 4.47 11.09 -3.81
N ALA A 44 4.34 10.84 -2.51
CA ALA A 44 4.67 9.55 -1.92
C ALA A 44 3.84 8.40 -2.52
N GLY A 45 2.54 8.64 -2.76
CA GLY A 45 1.66 7.69 -3.43
C GLY A 45 2.09 7.39 -4.87
N VAL A 46 2.40 8.40 -5.66
CA VAL A 46 2.89 8.24 -7.04
C VAL A 46 4.20 7.47 -7.08
N VAL A 47 5.16 7.80 -6.21
CA VAL A 47 6.45 7.10 -6.12
C VAL A 47 6.24 5.63 -5.74
N SER A 48 5.37 5.36 -4.77
CA SER A 48 5.05 3.99 -4.33
C SER A 48 4.38 3.18 -5.45
N ALA A 49 3.43 3.78 -6.18
CA ALA A 49 2.77 3.14 -7.31
C ALA A 49 3.75 2.85 -8.46
N ALA A 50 4.61 3.81 -8.81
CA ALA A 50 5.65 3.62 -9.82
C ALA A 50 6.63 2.50 -9.43
N GLY A 51 7.04 2.46 -8.16
CA GLY A 51 7.86 1.37 -7.62
C GLY A 51 7.16 0.02 -7.71
N GLY A 52 5.88 -0.06 -7.37
CA GLY A 52 5.08 -1.27 -7.52
C GLY A 52 5.02 -1.77 -8.97
N VAL A 53 4.77 -0.88 -9.92
CA VAL A 53 4.79 -1.21 -11.36
C VAL A 53 6.18 -1.71 -11.79
N PHE A 54 7.25 -1.05 -11.34
CA PHE A 54 8.62 -1.46 -11.63
C PHE A 54 8.93 -2.87 -11.10
N PHE A 55 8.53 -3.19 -9.87
CA PHE A 55 8.70 -4.54 -9.32
C PHE A 55 7.88 -5.59 -10.07
N VAL A 56 6.64 -5.28 -10.43
CA VAL A 56 5.81 -6.20 -11.24
C VAL A 56 6.47 -6.46 -12.58
N TRP A 57 6.99 -5.42 -13.25
CA TRP A 57 7.72 -5.55 -14.51
C TRP A 57 8.98 -6.40 -14.36
N LEU A 58 9.77 -6.19 -13.29
CA LEU A 58 11.00 -6.96 -13.05
C LEU A 58 10.74 -8.43 -12.75
N LEU A 59 9.70 -8.73 -11.96
CA LEU A 59 9.36 -10.09 -11.54
C LEU A 59 8.61 -10.89 -12.62
N ARG A 60 7.89 -10.20 -13.50
CA ARG A 60 7.12 -10.81 -14.60
C ARG A 60 7.75 -10.64 -15.98
N GLY A 61 8.97 -10.11 -16.06
CA GLY A 61 9.71 -9.80 -17.28
C GLY A 61 9.56 -10.84 -18.38
#